data_AF-A0A7C5XK89-F1
#
_entry.id   AF-A0A7C5XK89-F1
#
_cell.length_a   1.000
_cell.length_b   1.000
_cell.length_c   1.000
_cell.angle_alpha   90.00
_cell.angle_beta   90.00
_cell.angle_gamma   90.00
#
_symmetry.space_group_name_H-M   'P 1'
#
loop_
_entity.id
_entity.type
_entity.pdbx_description
1 polymer ?
#
loop_
_entity_poly.entity_id
_entity_poly.type
_entity_poly.pdbx_seq_one_letter_code
_entity_poly.pdbx_strand_id
1 'polypeptide(L)' 'MYDVESIKRKLEELEKEKERIIEEFKRLEEKRRGGVVTEEEYREERYKLERRAVEVMDRIAQLRFMAGYV' A
#
# COMPACT_ATOMS: atom_id res chain seq x y z
N MET A 1 -14.45 12.32 18.44
CA MET A 1 -15.11 11.65 17.30
C MET A 1 -14.44 12.20 16.06
N TYR A 2 -13.85 11.37 15.19
CA TYR A 2 -13.34 11.88 13.91
C TYR A 2 -14.52 12.45 13.13
N ASP A 3 -14.42 13.71 12.70
CA ASP A 3 -15.41 14.26 11.78
C ASP A 3 -15.27 13.57 10.41
N VAL A 4 -16.37 13.52 9.65
CA VAL A 4 -16.44 12.82 8.35
C VAL A 4 -15.39 13.37 7.35
N GLU A 5 -15.09 14.66 7.42
CA GLU A 5 -14.09 15.32 6.57
C GLU A 5 -12.67 14.81 6.87
N SER A 6 -12.36 14.61 8.15
CA SER A 6 -11.10 14.05 8.61
C SER A 6 -10.94 12.58 8.20
N ILE A 7 -12.02 11.78 8.22
CA ILE A 7 -11.98 10.39 7.72
C ILE A 7 -11.74 10.37 6.21
N LYS A 8 -12.43 11.23 5.44
CA LYS A 8 -12.25 11.34 3.99
C LYS A 8 -10.81 11.70 3.61
N ARG A 9 -10.24 12.74 4.23
CA ARG A 9 -8.84 13.12 4.02
C ARG A 9 -7.89 11.96 4.31
N LYS A 10 -8.14 11.21 5.39
CA LYS A 10 -7.28 10.08 5.74
C LYS A 10 -7.39 8.93 4.73
N LEU A 11 -8.59 8.67 4.22
CA LEU A 11 -8.81 7.70 3.14
C LEU A 11 -8.05 8.10 1.87
N GLU A 12 -8.11 9.36 1.45
CA GLU A 12 -7.38 9.83 0.27
C GLU A 12 -5.85 9.68 0.42
N GLU A 13 -5.31 9.94 1.61
CA GLU A 13 -3.89 9.71 1.90
C GLU A 13 -3.50 8.24 1.74
N LEU A 14 -4.30 7.34 2.30
CA LEU A 14 -4.06 5.89 2.22
C LEU A 14 -4.24 5.36 0.81
N GLU A 15 -5.18 5.89 0.04
CA GLU A 15 -5.38 5.52 -1.37
C GLU A 15 -4.17 5.95 -2.22
N LYS A 16 -3.61 7.14 -1.99
CA LYS A 16 -2.34 7.57 -2.60
C LYS A 16 -1.17 6.69 -2.16
N GLU A 17 -1.12 6.26 -0.91
CA GLU A 17 -0.09 5.34 -0.43
C GLU A 17 -0.18 3.97 -1.11
N LYS A 18 -1.41 3.43 -1.25
CA LYS A 18 -1.67 2.20 -2.00
C LYS A 18 -1.16 2.31 -3.45
N GLU A 19 -1.44 3.43 -4.13
CA GLU A 19 -0.94 3.66 -5.48
C GLU A 19 0.59 3.70 -5.54
N ARG A 20 1.25 4.37 -4.58
CA ARG A 20 2.73 4.36 -4.50
C ARG A 20 3.29 2.96 -4.29
N ILE A 21 2.67 2.15 -3.43
CA ILE A 21 3.09 0.76 -3.21
C ILE A 21 2.96 -0.05 -4.51
N ILE A 22 1.89 0.14 -5.29
CA ILE A 22 1.73 -0.50 -6.60
C ILE A 22 2.86 -0.10 -7.56
N GLU A 23 3.24 1.17 -7.60
CA GLU A 23 4.37 1.63 -8.40
C GLU A 23 5.72 1.09 -7.89
N GLU A 24 5.91 0.94 -6.57
CA GLU A 24 7.08 0.30 -5.98
C GLU A 24 7.18 -1.19 -6.40
N PHE A 25 6.05 -1.92 -6.43
CA PHE A 25 6.02 -3.28 -6.96
C PHE A 25 6.43 -3.36 -8.43
N LYS A 26 5.91 -2.45 -9.28
CA LYS A 26 6.28 -2.42 -10.70
C LYS A 26 7.78 -2.18 -10.89
N ARG A 27 8.35 -1.23 -10.15
CA ARG A 27 9.80 -0.96 -10.19
C ARG A 27 10.62 -2.14 -9.70
N LEU A 28 10.17 -2.84 -8.66
CA LEU A 28 10.84 -4.03 -8.17
C LEU A 28 10.85 -5.17 -9.22
N GLU A 29 9.73 -5.37 -9.93
CA GLU A 29 9.66 -6.31 -11.05
C GLU A 29 10.62 -5.93 -12.18
N GLU A 30 10.70 -4.64 -12.54
CA GLU A 30 11.62 -4.16 -13.55
C GLU A 30 13.09 -4.40 -13.16
N LYS A 31 13.45 -4.12 -11.91
CA LYS A 31 14.79 -4.40 -11.38
C LYS A 31 15.14 -5.88 -11.45
N ARG A 32 14.21 -6.78 -11.08
CA ARG A 32 14.41 -8.23 -11.17
C ARG A 32 14.61 -8.68 -12.60
N ARG A 33 13.76 -8.21 -13.52
CA ARG A 33 13.87 -8.51 -14.97
C ARG A 33 15.17 -8.00 -15.57
N GLY A 34 15.66 -6.85 -15.11
CA GLY A 34 16.94 -6.27 -15.51
C GLY A 34 18.17 -6.92 -14.87
N GLY A 35 17.99 -7.91 -13.98
CA GLY A 35 19.10 -8.53 -13.25
C GLY A 35 19.81 -7.61 -12.26
N VAL A 36 19.16 -6.51 -11.85
CA VAL A 36 19.71 -5.49 -10.94
C VAL A 36 19.69 -5.96 -9.48
N VAL A 37 18.79 -6.88 -9.15
CA VAL A 37 18.64 -7.48 -7.82
C VAL A 37 18.73 -9.00 -7.91
N THR A 38 19.31 -9.61 -6.89
CA THR A 38 19.31 -11.06 -6.73
C THR A 38 17.91 -11.58 -6.37
N GLU A 39 17.69 -12.88 -6.49
CA GLU A 39 16.41 -13.51 -6.11
C GLU A 39 16.11 -13.33 -4.60
N GLU A 40 17.14 -13.36 -3.76
CA GLU A 40 17.01 -13.17 -2.31
C GLU A 40 16.63 -11.72 -1.98
N GLU A 41 17.34 -10.74 -2.54
CA GLU A 41 17.01 -9.32 -2.38
C GLU A 41 15.60 -9.00 -2.89
N TYR A 42 15.25 -9.51 -4.08
CA TYR A 42 13.90 -9.35 -4.63
C TYR A 42 12.84 -9.93 -3.68
N ARG A 43 13.08 -11.13 -3.13
CA ARG A 43 12.12 -11.77 -2.21
C ARG A 43 11.95 -10.97 -0.93
N GLU A 44 13.03 -10.46 -0.35
CA GLU A 44 12.96 -9.63 0.85
C GLU A 44 12.25 -8.29 0.60
N GLU A 45 12.61 -7.58 -0.47
CA GLU A 45 11.98 -6.31 -0.83
C GLU A 45 10.49 -6.49 -1.12
N ARG A 46 10.15 -7.55 -1.87
CA ARG A 46 8.76 -7.90 -2.18
C ARG A 46 7.97 -8.17 -0.92
N TYR A 47 8.50 -8.96 0.01
CA TYR A 47 7.82 -9.26 1.28
C TYR A 47 7.53 -7.99 2.10
N LYS A 48 8.48 -7.04 2.13
CA LYS A 48 8.29 -5.75 2.80
C LYS A 48 7.18 -4.92 2.14
N LEU A 49 7.12 -4.91 0.81
CA LEU A 49 6.06 -4.24 0.06
C LEU A 49 4.68 -4.89 0.27
N GLU A 50 4.62 -6.22 0.27
CA GLU A 50 3.37 -6.97 0.52
C GLU A 50 2.82 -6.67 1.91
N ARG A 51 3.68 -6.66 2.94
CA ARG A 51 3.27 -6.31 4.30
C ARG A 51 2.70 -4.89 4.38
N ARG A 52 3.40 -3.91 3.80
CA ARG A 52 2.93 -2.52 3.75
C ARG A 52 1.60 -2.39 3.00
N ALA A 53 1.44 -3.12 1.89
CA ALA A 53 0.19 -3.13 1.14
C ALA A 53 -0.98 -3.63 2.00
N VAL A 54 -0.81 -4.75 2.69
CA VAL A 54 -1.83 -5.32 3.58
C VAL A 54 -2.21 -4.35 4.69
N GLU A 55 -1.23 -3.72 5.34
CA GLU A 55 -1.49 -2.76 6.42
C GLU A 55 -2.26 -1.51 5.93
N VAL A 56 -1.92 -0.98 4.76
CA VAL A 56 -2.63 0.15 4.15
C VAL A 56 -4.06 -0.25 3.77
N MET A 57 -4.24 -1.41 3.16
CA MET A 57 -5.56 -1.91 2.76
C MET A 57 -6.46 -2.18 3.97
N ASP A 58 -5.91 -2.77 5.05
CA ASP A 58 -6.63 -2.99 6.30
C ASP A 58 -7.09 -1.66 6.93
N ARG A 59 -6.22 -0.65 6.98
CA ARG A 59 -6.59 0.70 7.47
C ARG A 59 -7.66 1.36 6.60
N ILE A 60 -7.60 1.20 5.28
CA ILE A 60 -8.65 1.68 4.37
C ILE A 60 -9.97 1.00 4.70
N ALA A 61 -9.98 -0.33 4.88
CA ALA A 61 -11.18 -1.09 5.22
C ALA A 61 -11.78 -0.63 6.55
N GLN A 62 -10.95 -0.47 7.59
CA GLN A 62 -11.38 0.03 8.90
C GLN A 62 -12.01 1.42 8.82
N LEU A 63 -11.38 2.36 8.10
CA LEU A 63 -11.90 3.72 7.96
C LEU A 63 -13.19 3.76 7.12
N ARG A 64 -13.30 2.94 6.08
CA ARG A 64 -14.54 2.81 5.30
C ARG A 64 -15.68 2.26 6.15
N PHE A 65 -15.40 1.27 6.99
CA PHE A 65 -16.36 0.74 7.96
C PHE A 65 -16.80 1.81 8.97
N MET A 66 -15.84 2.55 9.57
CA MET A 66 -16.15 3.64 10.51
C MET A 66 -16.95 4.78 9.85
N ALA A 67 -16.76 5.02 8.57
CA ALA A 67 -17.51 6.02 7.79
C ALA A 67 -18.91 5.54 7.36
N GLY A 68 -19.25 4.26 7.57
CA GLY A 68 -20.50 3.66 7.10
C GLY A 68 -20.56 3.47 5.58
N TYR A 69 -19.41 3.39 4.91
CA TYR A 69 -19.35 3.08 3.47
C TYR A 69 -19.48 1.58 3.18
N VAL A 70 -19.37 0.73 4.20
CA VAL A 70 -19.44 -0.74 4.14
C VAL A 70 -20.23 -1.24 5.33
#